data_AF-A0A0A7EGR1-F1
#
_entry.id   AF-A0A0A7EGR1-F1
#
_cell.length_a   1.000
_cell.length_b   1.000
_cell.length_c   1.000
_cell.angle_alpha   90.00
_cell.angle_beta   90.00
_cell.angle_gamma   90.00
#
_symmetry.space_group_name_H-M   'P 1'
#
loop_
_entity.id
_entity.type
_entity.pdbx_description
1 polymer ?
#
loop_
_entity_poly.entity_id
_entity_poly.type
_entity_poly.pdbx_seq_one_letter_code
_entity_poly.pdbx_strand_id
1 'polypeptide(L)'
;MTSSTDNLSALKNEVTTQQKSNTVQTTQRKMINLLFKYSAIFWFIAILLGQWFFFYYIMAFYGFSVINDNIEIWNRWEAMGSAPFKVGDTMGNTVFAVHAIGAGIVAFGGALQLVPKLRAVAPKFHKINGYIYLVTVFGLALSGFYLTWVRGASPDLLAAIGTSVNGFLILGFAYLTVKTARAKQFNNHRKWAVRLFLVSNAQWFLRVGVFSYLITGTMLGGKPAFGDIFFTIWTFACFLLPLGMAELYFIADKKKGLKLKLLATALLVLLTVLMLVGVVGLTPFLLQVLSGGPISL
;
A
#
# COMPACT_ATOMS: atom_id res chain seq x y z
N MET A 1 -27.58 -63.75 -21.71
CA MET A 1 -26.55 -62.96 -22.42
C MET A 1 -26.71 -61.45 -22.26
N THR A 2 -27.67 -60.94 -21.46
CA THR A 2 -27.95 -59.50 -21.29
C THR A 2 -27.16 -58.80 -20.18
N SER A 3 -26.53 -59.51 -19.25
CA SER A 3 -25.91 -58.88 -18.06
C SER A 3 -24.48 -58.36 -18.28
N SER A 4 -23.78 -58.75 -19.36
CA SER A 4 -22.38 -58.33 -19.62
C SER A 4 -22.31 -57.00 -20.38
N THR A 5 -23.28 -56.70 -21.24
CA THR A 5 -23.37 -55.46 -22.02
C THR A 5 -23.79 -54.26 -21.17
N ASP A 6 -24.69 -54.47 -20.21
CA ASP A 6 -25.14 -53.43 -19.27
C ASP A 6 -24.05 -53.04 -18.26
N ASN A 7 -23.20 -54.00 -17.87
CA ASN A 7 -22.05 -53.72 -17.00
C ASN A 7 -20.97 -52.91 -17.72
N LEU A 8 -20.76 -53.18 -19.02
CA LEU A 8 -19.78 -52.46 -19.84
C LEU A 8 -20.21 -51.01 -20.16
N SER A 9 -21.52 -50.77 -20.31
CA SER A 9 -22.06 -49.42 -20.54
C SER A 9 -22.04 -48.59 -19.25
N ALA A 10 -22.33 -49.18 -18.10
CA ALA A 10 -22.21 -48.54 -16.79
C ALA A 10 -20.75 -48.12 -16.48
N LEU A 11 -19.78 -49.01 -16.70
CA LEU A 11 -18.35 -48.70 -16.53
C LEU A 11 -17.88 -47.57 -17.47
N LYS A 12 -18.32 -47.55 -18.74
CA LYS A 12 -18.01 -46.45 -19.67
C LYS A 12 -18.59 -45.12 -19.21
N ASN A 13 -19.80 -45.12 -18.66
CA ASN A 13 -20.45 -43.92 -18.13
C ASN A 13 -19.76 -43.40 -16.87
N GLU A 14 -19.31 -44.28 -15.97
CA GLU A 14 -18.52 -43.90 -14.78
C GLU A 14 -17.17 -43.30 -15.16
N VAL A 15 -16.42 -43.95 -16.07
CA VAL A 15 -15.13 -43.43 -16.56
C VAL A 15 -15.30 -42.08 -17.25
N THR A 16 -16.33 -41.91 -18.09
CA THR A 16 -16.62 -40.64 -18.75
C THR A 16 -16.99 -39.55 -17.75
N THR A 17 -17.76 -39.88 -16.72
CA THR A 17 -18.16 -38.94 -15.66
C THR A 17 -16.97 -38.54 -14.79
N GLN A 18 -16.10 -39.48 -14.42
CA GLN A 18 -14.86 -39.20 -13.70
C GLN A 18 -13.89 -38.36 -14.53
N GLN A 19 -13.72 -38.66 -15.82
CA GLN A 19 -12.86 -37.88 -16.72
C GLN A 19 -13.38 -36.45 -16.92
N LYS A 20 -14.70 -36.27 -17.03
CA LYS A 20 -15.35 -34.96 -17.09
C LYS A 20 -15.18 -34.20 -15.77
N SER A 21 -15.38 -34.85 -14.62
CA SER A 21 -15.16 -34.27 -13.29
C SER A 21 -13.71 -33.83 -13.08
N ASN A 22 -12.73 -34.68 -13.42
CA ASN A 22 -11.31 -34.38 -13.34
C ASN A 22 -10.91 -33.21 -14.26
N THR A 23 -11.49 -33.14 -15.46
CA THR A 23 -11.26 -32.04 -16.42
C THR A 23 -11.84 -30.72 -15.91
N VAL A 24 -13.05 -30.73 -15.35
CA VAL A 24 -13.67 -29.56 -14.72
C VAL A 24 -12.85 -29.08 -13.52
N GLN A 25 -12.43 -29.99 -12.64
CA GLN A 25 -11.62 -29.65 -11.46
C GLN A 25 -10.25 -29.07 -11.84
N THR A 26 -9.62 -29.60 -12.90
CA THR A 26 -8.35 -29.09 -13.43
C THR A 26 -8.52 -27.69 -14.04
N THR A 27 -9.60 -27.47 -14.80
CA THR A 27 -9.92 -26.17 -15.41
C THR A 27 -10.23 -25.11 -14.36
N GLN A 28 -11.05 -25.45 -13.36
CA GLN A 28 -11.39 -24.57 -12.24
C GLN A 28 -10.13 -24.17 -11.44
N ARG A 29 -9.25 -25.12 -11.13
CA ARG A 29 -7.97 -24.84 -10.46
C ARG A 29 -7.09 -23.91 -11.30
N LYS A 30 -7.02 -24.10 -12.61
CA LYS A 30 -6.26 -23.22 -13.52
C LYS A 30 -6.81 -21.79 -13.50
N MET A 31 -8.14 -21.64 -13.60
CA MET A 31 -8.80 -20.33 -13.52
C MET A 31 -8.55 -19.62 -12.19
N ILE A 32 -8.70 -20.31 -11.05
CA ILE A 32 -8.47 -19.73 -9.71
C ILE A 32 -7.02 -19.27 -9.57
N ASN A 33 -6.05 -20.04 -10.06
CA ASN A 33 -4.65 -19.64 -10.03
C ASN A 33 -4.38 -18.40 -10.91
N LEU A 34 -5.06 -18.28 -12.06
CA LEU A 34 -4.97 -17.09 -12.91
C LEU A 34 -5.57 -15.86 -12.21
N LEU A 35 -6.78 -15.97 -11.66
CA LEU A 35 -7.41 -14.88 -10.90
C LEU A 35 -6.56 -14.43 -9.71
N PHE A 36 -5.99 -15.39 -8.97
CA PHE A 36 -5.10 -15.11 -7.85
C PHE A 36 -3.85 -14.34 -8.31
N LYS A 37 -3.22 -14.76 -9.42
CA LYS A 37 -2.06 -14.04 -9.98
C LYS A 37 -2.42 -12.64 -10.48
N TYR A 38 -3.52 -12.51 -11.23
CA TYR A 38 -3.91 -11.25 -11.85
C TYR A 38 -4.46 -10.24 -10.84
N SER A 39 -5.07 -10.68 -9.73
CA SER A 39 -5.44 -9.76 -8.64
C SER A 39 -4.23 -9.08 -8.01
N ALA A 40 -3.11 -9.79 -7.83
CA ALA A 40 -1.86 -9.17 -7.37
C ALA A 40 -1.25 -8.19 -8.38
N ILE A 41 -1.36 -8.50 -9.69
CA ILE A 41 -0.93 -7.58 -10.75
C ILE A 41 -1.81 -6.33 -10.78
N PHE A 42 -3.13 -6.51 -10.69
CA PHE A 42 -4.09 -5.40 -10.61
C PHE A 42 -3.80 -4.48 -9.43
N TRP A 43 -3.65 -5.06 -8.23
CA TRP A 43 -3.23 -4.32 -7.04
C TRP A 43 -1.91 -3.56 -7.26
N PHE A 44 -0.90 -4.23 -7.82
CA PHE A 44 0.41 -3.64 -8.06
C PHE A 44 0.35 -2.45 -9.04
N ILE A 45 -0.41 -2.56 -10.13
CA ILE A 45 -0.58 -1.48 -11.09
C ILE A 45 -1.32 -0.31 -10.42
N ALA A 46 -2.40 -0.59 -9.69
CA ALA A 46 -3.17 0.43 -8.99
C ALA A 46 -2.33 1.21 -7.97
N ILE A 47 -1.53 0.52 -7.15
CA ILE A 47 -0.65 1.20 -6.18
C ILE A 47 0.49 1.94 -6.87
N LEU A 48 1.08 1.40 -7.94
CA LEU A 48 2.13 2.08 -8.70
C LEU A 48 1.64 3.42 -9.24
N LEU A 49 0.49 3.42 -9.93
CA LEU A 49 -0.09 4.63 -10.49
C LEU A 49 -0.48 5.64 -9.40
N GLY A 50 -1.12 5.17 -8.33
CA GLY A 50 -1.51 6.03 -7.20
C GLY A 50 -0.31 6.66 -6.48
N GLN A 51 0.79 5.91 -6.30
CA GLN A 51 2.03 6.39 -5.72
C GLN A 51 2.75 7.39 -6.64
N TRP A 52 2.77 7.15 -7.94
CA TRP A 52 3.39 8.09 -8.89
C TRP A 52 2.60 9.39 -9.04
N PHE A 53 1.27 9.32 -8.98
CA PHE A 53 0.44 10.51 -8.86
C PHE A 53 0.74 11.26 -7.55
N PHE A 54 0.88 10.55 -6.44
CA PHE A 54 1.23 11.18 -5.16
C PHE A 54 2.64 11.78 -5.15
N PHE A 55 3.60 11.12 -5.81
CA PHE A 55 4.94 11.67 -6.06
C PHE A 55 4.86 12.97 -6.84
N TYR A 56 4.09 13.00 -7.94
CA TYR A 56 3.85 14.23 -8.70
C TYR A 56 3.31 15.35 -7.79
N TYR A 57 2.29 15.05 -6.98
CA TYR A 57 1.75 16.02 -6.02
C TYR A 57 2.82 16.52 -5.04
N ILE A 58 3.63 15.62 -4.45
CA ILE A 58 4.68 16.00 -3.49
C ILE A 58 5.68 16.96 -4.14
N MET A 59 6.12 16.66 -5.36
CA MET A 59 7.09 17.50 -6.05
C MET A 59 6.48 18.82 -6.50
N ALA A 60 5.26 18.79 -7.02
CA ALA A 60 4.55 19.99 -7.48
C ALA A 60 4.18 20.94 -6.34
N PHE A 61 3.87 20.41 -5.14
CA PHE A 61 3.51 21.22 -3.99
C PHE A 61 4.72 21.54 -3.10
N TYR A 62 5.31 20.52 -2.46
CA TYR A 62 6.42 20.71 -1.51
C TYR A 62 7.74 21.02 -2.22
N GLY A 63 8.06 20.30 -3.30
CA GLY A 63 9.29 20.55 -4.05
C GLY A 63 9.35 21.96 -4.63
N PHE A 64 8.28 22.36 -5.33
CA PHE A 64 8.20 23.69 -5.94
C PHE A 64 8.17 24.83 -4.91
N SER A 65 7.45 24.67 -3.79
CA SER A 65 7.41 25.70 -2.74
C SER A 65 8.77 25.92 -2.06
N VAL A 66 9.58 24.87 -1.87
CA VAL A 66 10.96 25.03 -1.37
C VAL A 66 11.82 25.80 -2.37
N ILE A 67 11.72 25.49 -3.66
CA ILE A 67 12.53 26.15 -4.72
C ILE A 67 12.19 27.64 -4.84
N ASN A 68 10.92 28.02 -4.64
CA ASN A 68 10.44 29.39 -4.81
C ASN A 68 10.33 30.17 -3.50
N ASP A 69 10.93 29.68 -2.40
CA ASP A 69 10.88 30.33 -1.08
C ASP A 69 9.46 30.64 -0.58
N ASN A 70 8.51 29.75 -0.91
CA ASN A 70 7.09 29.90 -0.56
C ASN A 70 6.62 28.74 0.33
N ILE A 71 7.39 28.45 1.38
CA ILE A 71 7.13 27.31 2.29
C ILE A 71 5.90 27.53 3.19
N GLU A 72 5.43 28.77 3.34
CA GLU A 72 4.22 29.11 4.10
C GLU A 72 2.96 28.46 3.49
N ILE A 73 2.98 28.20 2.18
CA ILE A 73 1.87 27.56 1.47
C ILE A 73 1.50 26.18 2.04
N TRP A 74 2.40 25.53 2.79
CA TRP A 74 2.11 24.24 3.44
C TRP A 74 0.95 24.32 4.43
N ASN A 75 0.65 25.50 5.00
CA ASN A 75 -0.48 25.70 5.91
C ASN A 75 -1.85 25.64 5.21
N ARG A 76 -1.90 25.47 3.89
CA ARG A 76 -3.13 25.03 3.19
C ARG A 76 -3.68 23.70 3.73
N TRP A 77 -2.87 22.91 4.43
CA TRP A 77 -3.33 21.72 5.14
C TRP A 77 -4.17 21.99 6.40
N GLU A 78 -4.36 23.26 6.80
CA GLU A 78 -5.19 23.62 7.95
C GLU A 78 -6.64 23.18 7.78
N ALA A 79 -7.13 23.10 6.53
CA ALA A 79 -8.43 22.51 6.20
C ALA A 79 -8.59 21.05 6.68
N MET A 80 -7.47 20.36 6.90
CA MET A 80 -7.39 19.00 7.45
C MET A 80 -6.86 18.99 8.89
N GLY A 81 -6.85 20.13 9.57
CA GLY A 81 -6.41 20.28 10.96
C GLY A 81 -4.89 20.28 11.15
N SER A 82 -4.09 20.59 10.13
CA SER A 82 -2.62 20.59 10.21
C SER A 82 -2.00 21.87 9.66
N ALA A 83 -1.14 22.53 10.44
CA ALA A 83 -0.35 23.70 10.04
C ALA A 83 1.15 23.34 10.05
N PRO A 84 1.72 22.81 8.94
CA PRO A 84 3.08 22.30 8.94
C PRO A 84 4.19 23.37 8.99
N PHE A 85 3.93 24.58 8.50
CA PHE A 85 4.86 25.69 8.57
C PHE A 85 4.62 26.50 9.84
N LYS A 86 5.69 26.76 10.60
CA LYS A 86 5.67 27.59 11.81
C LYS A 86 6.72 28.70 11.69
N VAL A 87 6.31 29.95 11.86
CA VAL A 87 7.22 31.10 11.87
C VAL A 87 8.24 30.95 13.00
N GLY A 88 9.52 31.16 12.71
CA GLY A 88 10.62 31.04 13.69
C GLY A 88 11.10 29.60 13.99
N ASP A 89 10.45 28.56 13.46
CA ASP A 89 10.83 27.14 13.66
C ASP A 89 11.67 26.61 12.48
N THR A 90 12.87 27.15 12.29
CA THR A 90 13.74 26.76 11.17
C THR A 90 14.04 25.26 11.14
N MET A 91 14.35 24.67 12.30
CA MET A 91 14.65 23.24 12.40
C MET A 91 13.42 22.39 12.05
N GLY A 92 12.27 22.65 12.66
CA GLY A 92 11.07 21.88 12.40
C GLY A 92 10.56 22.01 10.97
N ASN A 93 10.62 23.21 10.38
CA ASN A 93 10.28 23.44 8.97
C ASN A 93 11.23 22.66 8.04
N THR A 94 12.53 22.66 8.33
CA THR A 94 13.53 21.92 7.55
C THR A 94 13.31 20.41 7.64
N VAL A 95 13.12 19.87 8.84
CA VAL A 95 12.85 18.43 9.05
C VAL A 95 11.56 18.03 8.35
N PHE A 96 10.50 18.85 8.41
CA PHE A 96 9.27 18.59 7.69
C PHE A 96 9.47 18.59 6.17
N ALA A 97 10.22 19.55 5.62
CA ALA A 97 10.52 19.62 4.19
C ALA A 97 11.23 18.35 3.70
N VAL A 98 12.31 17.97 4.40
CA VAL A 98 13.08 16.76 4.10
C VAL A 98 12.19 15.52 4.21
N HIS A 99 11.34 15.45 5.23
CA HIS A 99 10.42 14.33 5.42
C HIS A 99 9.38 14.25 4.28
N ALA A 100 8.72 15.36 3.95
CA ALA A 100 7.70 15.41 2.92
C ALA A 100 8.26 15.09 1.52
N ILE A 101 9.39 15.68 1.15
CA ILE A 101 10.04 15.44 -0.14
C ILE A 101 10.62 14.01 -0.20
N GLY A 102 11.21 13.54 0.91
CA GLY A 102 11.71 12.17 0.99
C GLY A 102 10.60 11.12 0.82
N ALA A 103 9.37 11.40 1.27
CA ALA A 103 8.22 10.54 0.99
C ALA A 103 7.94 10.40 -0.51
N GLY A 104 8.22 11.43 -1.32
CA GLY A 104 8.15 11.37 -2.78
C GLY A 104 9.15 10.38 -3.37
N ILE A 105 10.39 10.34 -2.87
CA ILE A 105 11.40 9.37 -3.29
C ILE A 105 10.94 7.94 -2.99
N VAL A 106 10.33 7.71 -1.82
CA VAL A 106 9.76 6.40 -1.43
C VAL A 106 8.62 6.01 -2.36
N ALA A 107 7.72 6.94 -2.68
CA ALA A 107 6.58 6.73 -3.56
C ALA A 107 7.02 6.31 -4.98
N PHE A 108 8.01 7.01 -5.55
CA PHE A 108 8.52 6.70 -6.89
C PHE A 108 9.38 5.43 -6.91
N GLY A 109 10.41 5.37 -6.06
CA GLY A 109 11.44 4.33 -6.09
C GLY A 109 11.02 3.01 -5.46
N GLY A 110 10.08 3.01 -4.51
CA GLY A 110 9.67 1.83 -3.76
C GLY A 110 8.96 0.78 -4.60
N ALA A 111 8.00 1.18 -5.45
CA ALA A 111 7.25 0.24 -6.27
C ALA A 111 8.14 -0.46 -7.31
N LEU A 112 9.14 0.24 -7.83
CA LEU A 112 10.13 -0.31 -8.76
C LEU A 112 10.92 -1.47 -8.13
N GLN A 113 11.17 -1.45 -6.82
CA GLN A 113 11.87 -2.55 -6.12
C GLN A 113 11.12 -3.89 -6.18
N LEU A 114 9.79 -3.85 -6.35
CA LEU A 114 8.95 -5.04 -6.36
C LEU A 114 8.88 -5.72 -7.74
N VAL A 115 9.37 -5.08 -8.80
CA VAL A 115 9.30 -5.58 -10.18
C VAL A 115 10.35 -6.68 -10.42
N PRO A 116 9.96 -7.96 -10.60
CA PRO A 116 10.94 -9.05 -10.73
C PRO A 116 11.84 -8.92 -11.96
N LYS A 117 11.28 -8.40 -13.08
CA LYS A 117 12.01 -8.21 -14.34
C LYS A 117 13.15 -7.19 -14.19
N LEU A 118 12.94 -6.13 -13.40
CA LEU A 118 13.96 -5.12 -13.16
C LEU A 118 15.18 -5.70 -12.44
N ARG A 119 14.95 -6.56 -11.44
CA ARG A 119 16.04 -7.26 -10.73
C ARG A 119 16.81 -8.22 -11.64
N ALA A 120 16.12 -8.87 -12.58
CA ALA A 120 16.74 -9.84 -13.50
C ALA A 120 17.57 -9.15 -14.61
N VAL A 121 17.04 -8.06 -15.18
CA VAL A 121 17.64 -7.40 -16.35
C VAL A 121 18.59 -6.25 -15.96
N ALA A 122 18.30 -5.54 -14.86
CA ALA A 122 19.07 -4.39 -14.40
C ALA A 122 19.45 -4.51 -12.90
N PRO A 123 20.24 -5.52 -12.49
CA PRO A 123 20.57 -5.76 -11.09
C PRO A 123 21.35 -4.63 -10.42
N LYS A 124 22.20 -3.89 -11.17
CA LYS A 124 22.90 -2.71 -10.65
C LYS A 124 21.92 -1.59 -10.28
N PHE A 125 20.95 -1.30 -11.16
CA PHE A 125 19.89 -0.33 -10.90
C PHE A 125 19.05 -0.73 -9.68
N HIS A 126 18.62 -1.99 -9.61
CA HIS A 126 17.87 -2.51 -8.47
C HIS A 126 18.60 -2.27 -7.14
N LYS A 127 19.92 -2.52 -7.09
CA LYS A 127 20.75 -2.28 -5.90
C LYS A 127 20.85 -0.79 -5.56
N ILE A 128 21.18 0.07 -6.52
CA ILE A 128 21.33 1.52 -6.27
C ILE A 128 20.01 2.12 -5.78
N ASN A 129 18.91 1.85 -6.50
CA ASN A 129 17.57 2.28 -6.08
C ASN A 129 17.21 1.69 -4.70
N GLY A 130 17.68 0.47 -4.38
CA GLY A 130 17.45 -0.17 -3.09
C GLY A 130 18.19 0.52 -1.95
N TYR A 131 19.43 0.95 -2.17
CA TYR A 131 20.19 1.73 -1.19
C TYR A 131 19.57 3.10 -0.95
N ILE A 132 19.21 3.81 -2.02
CA ILE A 132 18.51 5.10 -1.93
C ILE A 132 17.23 4.92 -1.12
N TYR A 133 16.39 3.95 -1.50
CA TYR A 133 15.16 3.64 -0.80
C TYR A 133 15.39 3.35 0.69
N LEU A 134 16.37 2.50 1.04
CA LEU A 134 16.68 2.14 2.43
C LEU A 134 17.14 3.33 3.27
N VAL A 135 18.03 4.16 2.72
CA VAL A 135 18.51 5.37 3.41
C VAL A 135 17.35 6.35 3.60
N THR A 136 16.52 6.54 2.58
CA THR A 136 15.35 7.42 2.67
C THR A 136 14.36 6.93 3.72
N VAL A 137 13.90 5.66 3.69
CA VAL A 137 12.91 5.18 4.69
C VAL A 137 13.46 5.22 6.12
N PHE A 138 14.77 5.01 6.30
CA PHE A 138 15.42 5.15 7.60
C PHE A 138 15.40 6.61 8.07
N GLY A 139 15.79 7.56 7.21
CA GLY A 139 15.72 8.99 7.52
C GLY A 139 14.30 9.49 7.76
N LEU A 140 13.31 8.99 7.00
CA LEU A 140 11.90 9.28 7.20
C LEU A 140 11.38 8.76 8.54
N ALA A 141 11.77 7.55 8.96
CA ALA A 141 11.39 7.04 10.27
C ALA A 141 11.93 7.92 11.40
N LEU A 142 13.21 8.30 11.35
CA LEU A 142 13.83 9.18 12.37
C LEU A 142 13.20 10.58 12.40
N SER A 143 13.04 11.21 11.24
CA SER A 143 12.38 12.51 11.15
C SER A 143 10.91 12.43 11.56
N GLY A 144 10.22 11.31 11.30
CA GLY A 144 8.86 11.07 11.79
C GLY A 144 8.80 11.08 13.32
N PHE A 145 9.72 10.39 14.01
CA PHE A 145 9.80 10.45 15.47
C PHE A 145 10.05 11.87 15.99
N TYR A 146 10.96 12.62 15.35
CA TYR A 146 11.20 14.03 15.70
C TYR A 146 9.93 14.87 15.53
N LEU A 147 9.26 14.78 14.37
CA LEU A 147 8.05 15.55 14.09
C LEU A 147 6.93 15.22 15.08
N THR A 148 6.77 13.95 15.43
CA THR A 148 5.76 13.51 16.40
C THR A 148 6.07 13.99 17.82
N TRP A 149 7.25 13.69 18.36
CA TRP A 149 7.52 13.82 19.79
C TRP A 149 8.26 15.10 20.18
N VAL A 150 9.08 15.64 19.30
CA VAL A 150 9.86 16.87 19.58
C VAL A 150 9.10 18.08 19.06
N ARG A 151 8.65 18.03 17.80
CA ARG A 151 7.91 19.15 17.19
C ARG A 151 6.44 19.22 17.62
N GLY A 152 5.89 18.12 18.14
CA GLY A 152 4.49 18.03 18.56
C GLY A 152 3.50 18.14 17.39
N ALA A 153 3.83 17.55 16.24
CA ALA A 153 3.01 17.64 15.02
C ALA A 153 1.83 16.65 15.00
N SER A 154 1.77 15.69 15.93
CA SER A 154 0.68 14.72 15.99
C SER A 154 -0.60 15.35 16.57
N PRO A 155 -1.78 15.05 16.01
CA PRO A 155 -3.05 15.67 16.42
C PRO A 155 -3.48 15.25 17.84
N ASP A 156 -3.16 14.03 18.24
CA ASP A 156 -3.42 13.49 19.56
C ASP A 156 -2.41 12.40 19.93
N LEU A 157 -2.46 11.94 21.18
CA LEU A 157 -1.57 10.92 21.72
C LEU A 157 -1.71 9.57 20.99
N LEU A 158 -2.92 9.21 20.56
CA LEU A 158 -3.16 7.92 19.91
C LEU A 158 -2.53 7.89 18.51
N ALA A 159 -2.64 8.98 17.76
CA ALA A 159 -1.97 9.19 16.50
C ALA A 159 -0.43 9.21 16.65
N ALA A 160 0.09 9.80 17.74
CA ALA A 160 1.53 9.76 18.06
C ALA A 160 2.01 8.32 18.31
N ILE A 161 1.24 7.53 19.06
CA ILE A 161 1.51 6.11 19.31
C ILE A 161 1.45 5.32 17.99
N GLY A 162 0.38 5.47 17.21
CA GLY A 162 0.22 4.78 15.92
C GLY A 162 1.36 5.07 14.95
N THR A 163 1.76 6.35 14.84
CA THR A 163 2.91 6.78 14.03
C THR A 163 4.20 6.14 14.53
N SER A 164 4.40 6.07 15.84
CA SER A 164 5.59 5.47 16.45
C SER A 164 5.68 3.97 16.22
N VAL A 165 4.57 3.24 16.39
CA VAL A 165 4.48 1.81 16.08
C VAL A 165 4.85 1.57 14.61
N ASN A 166 4.29 2.35 13.68
CA ASN A 166 4.65 2.25 12.28
C ASN A 166 6.14 2.56 12.03
N GLY A 167 6.69 3.58 12.70
CA GLY A 167 8.12 3.92 12.65
C GLY A 167 9.03 2.76 13.07
N PHE A 168 8.72 2.09 14.18
CA PHE A 168 9.47 0.91 14.61
C PHE A 168 9.33 -0.27 13.64
N LEU A 169 8.14 -0.47 13.04
CA LEU A 169 7.96 -1.49 12.00
C LEU A 169 8.81 -1.19 10.76
N ILE A 170 8.88 0.07 10.31
CA ILE A 170 9.75 0.49 9.20
C ILE A 170 11.21 0.12 9.51
N LEU A 171 11.73 0.52 10.67
CA LEU A 171 13.11 0.24 11.07
C LEU A 171 13.39 -1.27 11.17
N GLY A 172 12.50 -2.02 11.81
CA GLY A 172 12.62 -3.48 11.94
C GLY A 172 12.58 -4.19 10.59
N PHE A 173 11.65 -3.82 9.71
CA PHE A 173 11.52 -4.46 8.39
C PHE A 173 12.65 -4.04 7.44
N ALA A 174 13.18 -2.83 7.56
CA ALA A 174 14.39 -2.40 6.84
C ALA A 174 15.59 -3.27 7.24
N TYR A 175 15.81 -3.44 8.56
CA TYR A 175 16.86 -4.31 9.07
C TYR A 175 16.71 -5.76 8.56
N LEU A 176 15.51 -6.35 8.65
CA LEU A 176 15.26 -7.72 8.19
C LEU A 176 15.43 -7.87 6.66
N THR A 177 15.04 -6.85 5.89
CA THR A 177 15.23 -6.80 4.43
C THR A 177 16.72 -6.86 4.08
N VAL A 178 17.56 -6.08 4.77
CA VAL A 178 19.01 -6.06 4.57
C VAL A 178 19.67 -7.35 5.09
N LYS A 179 19.30 -7.80 6.29
CA LYS A 179 19.82 -9.03 6.90
C LYS A 179 19.61 -10.24 5.99
N THR A 180 18.39 -10.42 5.49
CA THR A 180 18.07 -11.55 4.61
C THR A 180 18.70 -11.43 3.22
N ALA A 181 18.91 -10.21 2.70
CA ALA A 181 19.69 -9.99 1.48
C ALA A 181 21.16 -10.41 1.66
N ARG A 182 21.81 -9.97 2.75
CA ARG A 182 23.21 -10.30 3.07
C ARG A 182 23.40 -11.80 3.29
N ALA A 183 22.43 -12.45 3.94
CA ALA A 183 22.40 -13.89 4.12
C ALA A 183 22.04 -14.69 2.85
N LYS A 184 21.89 -14.02 1.69
CA LYS A 184 21.50 -14.61 0.39
C LYS A 184 20.17 -15.36 0.42
N GLN A 185 19.30 -15.06 1.38
CA GLN A 185 17.96 -15.64 1.51
C GLN A 185 16.93 -14.87 0.67
N PHE A 186 17.07 -14.90 -0.65
CA PHE A 186 16.32 -14.02 -1.55
C PHE A 186 14.79 -14.16 -1.47
N ASN A 187 14.28 -15.36 -1.16
CA ASN A 187 12.85 -15.58 -0.96
C ASN A 187 12.32 -14.85 0.29
N ASN A 188 13.12 -14.83 1.37
CA ASN A 188 12.77 -14.11 2.60
C ASN A 188 12.99 -12.60 2.42
N HIS A 189 14.07 -12.19 1.74
CA HIS A 189 14.31 -10.80 1.37
C HIS A 189 13.13 -10.20 0.62
N ARG A 190 12.60 -10.88 -0.41
CA ARG A 190 11.43 -10.40 -1.16
C ARG A 190 10.22 -10.19 -0.25
N LYS A 191 9.99 -11.09 0.69
CA LYS A 191 8.87 -11.01 1.65
C LYS A 191 9.03 -9.83 2.61
N TRP A 192 10.23 -9.60 3.13
CA TRP A 192 10.51 -8.44 3.98
C TRP A 192 10.48 -7.13 3.20
N ALA A 193 10.97 -7.11 1.96
CA ALA A 193 10.90 -5.94 1.09
C ALA A 193 9.44 -5.53 0.78
N VAL A 194 8.54 -6.48 0.54
CA VAL A 194 7.10 -6.19 0.41
C VAL A 194 6.53 -5.60 1.70
N ARG A 195 6.83 -6.20 2.86
CA ARG A 195 6.36 -5.67 4.15
C ARG A 195 6.88 -4.26 4.42
N LEU A 196 8.17 -4.02 4.18
CA LEU A 196 8.79 -2.71 4.29
C LEU A 196 8.12 -1.70 3.37
N PHE A 197 7.88 -2.08 2.10
CA PHE A 197 7.17 -1.22 1.15
C PHE A 197 5.78 -0.81 1.66
N LEU A 198 5.04 -1.74 2.27
CA LEU A 198 3.71 -1.47 2.80
C LEU A 198 3.75 -0.50 4.00
N VAL A 199 4.59 -0.77 5.01
CA VAL A 199 4.67 0.12 6.20
C VAL A 199 5.30 1.48 5.91
N SER A 200 6.22 1.55 4.93
CA SER A 200 6.81 2.83 4.50
C SER A 200 5.81 3.70 3.74
N ASN A 201 4.70 3.11 3.26
CA ASN A 201 3.61 3.82 2.59
C ASN A 201 2.37 3.98 3.47
N ALA A 202 2.46 3.72 4.78
CA ALA A 202 1.35 3.81 5.73
C ALA A 202 0.62 5.16 5.68
N GLN A 203 1.36 6.27 5.61
CA GLN A 203 0.76 7.62 5.57
C GLN A 203 0.04 7.90 4.25
N TRP A 204 0.46 7.26 3.15
CA TRP A 204 -0.29 7.32 1.90
C TRP A 204 -1.56 6.48 1.98
N PHE A 205 -1.49 5.25 2.53
CA PHE A 205 -2.67 4.43 2.79
C PHE A 205 -3.65 5.12 3.74
N LEU A 206 -3.15 5.87 4.73
CA LEU A 206 -3.96 6.67 5.63
C LEU A 206 -4.81 7.66 4.83
N ARG A 207 -4.18 8.48 4.00
CA ARG A 207 -4.86 9.50 3.17
C ARG A 207 -5.86 8.87 2.20
N VAL A 208 -5.43 7.86 1.44
CA VAL A 208 -6.30 7.15 0.49
C VAL A 208 -7.48 6.49 1.20
N GLY A 209 -7.26 5.87 2.36
CA GLY A 209 -8.32 5.25 3.13
C GLY A 209 -9.33 6.24 3.71
N VAL A 210 -8.88 7.42 4.15
CA VAL A 210 -9.78 8.51 4.58
C VAL A 210 -10.71 8.92 3.45
N PHE A 211 -10.18 9.24 2.27
CA PHE A 211 -11.01 9.62 1.13
C PHE A 211 -11.89 8.47 0.63
N SER A 212 -11.40 7.22 0.71
CA SER A 212 -12.22 6.05 0.42
C SER A 212 -13.42 5.97 1.36
N TYR A 213 -13.23 6.18 2.66
CA TYR A 213 -14.30 6.12 3.66
C TYR A 213 -15.33 7.24 3.47
N LEU A 214 -14.86 8.47 3.27
CA LEU A 214 -15.75 9.63 3.05
C LEU A 214 -16.62 9.43 1.81
N ILE A 215 -16.04 8.94 0.71
CA ILE A 215 -16.78 8.72 -0.54
C ILE A 215 -17.72 7.54 -0.42
N THR A 216 -17.24 6.37 0.02
CA THR A 216 -18.10 5.19 0.07
C THR A 216 -19.21 5.35 1.09
N GLY A 217 -18.95 5.98 2.24
CA GLY A 217 -19.97 6.30 3.23
C GLY A 217 -21.06 7.20 2.67
N THR A 218 -20.68 8.25 1.93
CA THR A 218 -21.63 9.17 1.27
C THR A 218 -22.43 8.46 0.17
N MET A 219 -21.78 7.66 -0.68
CA MET A 219 -22.44 6.89 -1.75
C MET A 219 -23.44 5.86 -1.22
N LEU A 220 -23.24 5.36 0.00
CA LEU A 220 -24.15 4.45 0.69
C LEU A 220 -25.27 5.18 1.47
N GLY A 221 -25.39 6.51 1.33
CA GLY A 221 -26.42 7.33 1.98
C GLY A 221 -26.10 7.74 3.42
N GLY A 222 -24.87 7.49 3.88
CA GLY A 222 -24.38 7.95 5.18
C GLY A 222 -23.91 9.41 5.16
N LYS A 223 -23.47 9.89 6.32
CA LYS A 223 -22.86 11.22 6.49
C LYS A 223 -21.52 11.08 7.22
N PRO A 224 -20.51 10.49 6.58
CA PRO A 224 -19.21 10.27 7.22
C PRO A 224 -18.54 11.62 7.52
N ALA A 225 -17.93 11.74 8.69
CA ALA A 225 -17.35 12.99 9.17
C ALA A 225 -16.05 12.75 9.93
N PHE A 226 -15.15 13.74 9.91
CA PHE A 226 -13.95 13.71 10.75
C PHE A 226 -14.35 13.60 12.22
N GLY A 227 -13.75 12.64 12.93
CA GLY A 227 -14.10 12.29 14.31
C GLY A 227 -14.86 10.96 14.44
N ASP A 228 -15.33 10.38 13.33
CA ASP A 228 -15.92 9.04 13.35
C ASP A 228 -14.94 7.98 13.89
N ILE A 229 -15.48 6.93 14.53
CA ILE A 229 -14.68 5.81 15.08
C ILE A 229 -13.76 5.17 14.03
N PHE A 230 -14.11 5.30 12.75
CA PHE A 230 -13.27 4.89 11.62
C PHE A 230 -11.85 5.45 11.74
N PHE A 231 -11.68 6.74 12.04
CA PHE A 231 -10.36 7.39 12.08
C PHE A 231 -9.47 6.79 13.17
N THR A 232 -10.03 6.54 14.35
CA THR A 232 -9.34 5.87 15.47
C THR A 232 -8.85 4.48 15.08
N ILE A 233 -9.69 3.68 14.40
CA ILE A 233 -9.30 2.35 13.91
C ILE A 233 -8.26 2.48 12.78
N TRP A 234 -8.48 3.44 11.87
CA TRP A 234 -7.68 3.63 10.67
C TRP A 234 -6.26 4.12 10.95
N THR A 235 -6.04 4.83 12.06
CA THR A 235 -4.71 5.19 12.58
C THR A 235 -3.76 3.99 12.63
N PHE A 236 -4.25 2.80 12.99
CA PHE A 236 -3.46 1.56 12.99
C PHE A 236 -3.73 0.69 11.75
N ALA A 237 -4.99 0.63 11.30
CA ALA A 237 -5.36 -0.24 10.19
C ALA A 237 -4.70 0.17 8.87
N CYS A 238 -4.33 1.45 8.67
CA CYS A 238 -3.68 1.92 7.45
C CYS A 238 -2.35 1.19 7.13
N PHE A 239 -1.67 0.62 8.13
CA PHE A 239 -0.49 -0.24 7.91
C PHE A 239 -0.71 -1.70 8.30
N LEU A 240 -1.56 -2.00 9.28
CA LEU A 240 -1.86 -3.38 9.69
C LEU A 240 -2.70 -4.13 8.66
N LEU A 241 -3.67 -3.47 8.02
CA LEU A 241 -4.54 -4.11 7.03
C LEU A 241 -3.76 -4.51 5.76
N PRO A 242 -2.91 -3.64 5.15
CA PRO A 242 -2.05 -4.07 4.06
C PRO A 242 -1.08 -5.19 4.45
N LEU A 243 -0.51 -5.16 5.66
CA LEU A 243 0.36 -6.24 6.16
C LEU A 243 -0.38 -7.56 6.32
N GLY A 244 -1.59 -7.54 6.91
CA GLY A 244 -2.44 -8.71 7.06
C GLY A 244 -2.83 -9.31 5.72
N MET A 245 -3.18 -8.46 4.74
CA MET A 245 -3.46 -8.89 3.37
C MET A 245 -2.23 -9.50 2.70
N ALA A 246 -1.04 -8.92 2.88
CA ALA A 246 0.19 -9.49 2.35
C ALA A 246 0.51 -10.87 2.96
N GLU A 247 0.32 -11.04 4.28
CA GLU A 247 0.50 -12.33 4.95
C GLU A 247 -0.50 -13.36 4.43
N LEU A 248 -1.78 -13.01 4.34
CA LEU A 248 -2.82 -13.87 3.78
C LEU A 248 -2.47 -14.31 2.35
N TYR A 249 -1.98 -13.38 1.52
CA TYR A 249 -1.53 -13.68 0.17
C TYR A 249 -0.34 -14.67 0.18
N PHE A 250 0.66 -14.46 1.03
CA PHE A 250 1.80 -15.38 1.14
C PHE A 250 1.40 -16.79 1.60
N ILE A 251 0.44 -16.89 2.53
CA ILE A 251 -0.09 -18.18 2.99
C ILE A 251 -0.89 -18.86 1.87
N ALA A 252 -1.74 -18.11 1.17
CA ALA A 252 -2.54 -18.61 0.04
C ALA A 252 -1.67 -19.08 -1.14
N ASP A 253 -0.56 -18.39 -1.41
CA ASP A 253 0.39 -18.75 -2.47
C ASP A 253 1.11 -20.07 -2.14
N LYS A 254 1.50 -20.27 -0.87
CA LYS A 254 2.13 -21.52 -0.41
C LYS A 254 1.18 -22.72 -0.39
N LYS A 255 -0.09 -22.52 -0.01
CA LYS A 255 -1.05 -23.63 0.16
C LYS A 255 -1.72 -24.01 -1.18
N LYS A 256 -2.02 -25.31 -1.37
CA LYS A 256 -2.75 -25.82 -2.56
C LYS A 256 -4.28 -25.64 -2.48
N GLY A 257 -4.79 -25.02 -1.41
CA GLY A 257 -6.22 -24.87 -1.11
C GLY A 257 -6.89 -23.79 -1.95
N LEU A 258 -7.87 -24.19 -2.77
CA LEU A 258 -8.57 -23.29 -3.69
C LEU A 258 -9.43 -22.24 -2.98
N LYS A 259 -10.12 -22.63 -1.89
CA LYS A 259 -10.95 -21.72 -1.09
C LYS A 259 -10.15 -20.55 -0.52
N LEU A 260 -8.95 -20.82 -0.01
CA LEU A 260 -8.08 -19.78 0.54
C LEU A 260 -7.58 -18.81 -0.55
N LYS A 261 -7.25 -19.32 -1.75
CA LYS A 261 -6.88 -18.46 -2.89
C LYS A 261 -8.04 -17.59 -3.35
N LEU A 262 -9.26 -18.12 -3.39
CA LEU A 262 -10.46 -17.35 -3.73
C LEU A 262 -10.72 -16.25 -2.70
N LEU A 263 -10.67 -16.58 -1.39
CA LEU A 263 -10.83 -15.59 -0.33
C LEU A 263 -9.78 -14.47 -0.43
N ALA A 264 -8.49 -14.85 -0.56
CA ALA A 264 -7.40 -13.88 -0.71
C ALA A 264 -7.56 -13.01 -1.97
N THR A 265 -8.02 -13.60 -3.08
CA THR A 265 -8.30 -12.87 -4.33
C THR A 265 -9.43 -11.86 -4.12
N ALA A 266 -10.56 -12.30 -3.57
CA ALA A 266 -11.72 -11.43 -3.36
C ALA A 266 -11.39 -10.25 -2.43
N LEU A 267 -10.71 -10.52 -1.31
CA LEU A 267 -10.29 -9.48 -0.37
C LEU A 267 -9.29 -8.52 -1.01
N LEU A 268 -8.29 -9.02 -1.75
CA LEU A 268 -7.31 -8.15 -2.41
C LEU A 268 -7.96 -7.26 -3.47
N VAL A 269 -8.89 -7.80 -4.26
CA VAL A 269 -9.65 -7.02 -5.25
C VAL A 269 -10.50 -5.96 -4.56
N LEU A 270 -11.24 -6.32 -3.50
CA LEU A 270 -12.04 -5.37 -2.72
C LEU A 270 -11.18 -4.22 -2.18
N LEU A 271 -10.06 -4.54 -1.51
CA LEU A 271 -9.15 -3.53 -0.98
C LEU A 271 -8.52 -2.67 -2.10
N THR A 272 -8.25 -3.26 -3.27
CA THR A 272 -7.73 -2.51 -4.42
C THR A 272 -8.78 -1.54 -4.96
N VAL A 273 -10.05 -1.95 -5.05
CA VAL A 273 -11.15 -1.06 -5.47
C VAL A 273 -11.34 0.08 -4.47
N LEU A 274 -11.34 -0.20 -3.17
CA LEU A 274 -11.42 0.84 -2.14
C LEU A 274 -10.23 1.81 -2.22
N MET A 275 -9.02 1.29 -2.42
CA MET A 275 -7.83 2.11 -2.65
C MET A 275 -7.99 3.00 -3.88
N LEU A 276 -8.53 2.50 -4.99
CA LEU A 276 -8.78 3.30 -6.19
C LEU A 276 -9.84 4.38 -5.96
N VAL A 277 -10.93 4.07 -5.25
CA VAL A 277 -11.93 5.08 -4.84
C VAL A 277 -11.26 6.18 -4.02
N GLY A 278 -10.41 5.80 -3.07
CA GLY A 278 -9.65 6.76 -2.27
C GLY A 278 -8.67 7.61 -3.07
N VAL A 279 -7.97 7.04 -4.05
CA VAL A 279 -7.06 7.79 -4.94
C VAL A 279 -7.84 8.79 -5.80
N VAL A 280 -8.94 8.35 -6.40
CA VAL A 280 -9.82 9.23 -7.18
C VAL A 280 -10.40 10.34 -6.30
N GLY A 281 -10.80 10.01 -5.07
CA GLY A 281 -11.33 10.96 -4.11
C GLY A 281 -10.33 11.99 -3.60
N LEU A 282 -9.11 11.55 -3.34
CA LEU A 282 -8.03 12.41 -2.89
C LEU A 282 -7.60 13.40 -3.98
N THR A 283 -7.77 13.04 -5.26
CA THR A 283 -7.26 13.81 -6.40
C THR A 283 -7.81 15.25 -6.48
N PRO A 284 -9.15 15.50 -6.47
CA PRO A 284 -9.70 16.85 -6.46
C PRO A 284 -9.20 17.71 -5.29
N PHE A 285 -9.09 17.12 -4.10
CA PHE A 285 -8.58 17.82 -2.92
C PHE A 285 -7.11 18.24 -3.12
N LEU A 286 -6.25 17.33 -3.61
CA LEU A 286 -4.85 17.67 -3.89
C LEU A 286 -4.72 18.74 -4.98
N LEU A 287 -5.59 18.75 -5.99
CA LEU A 287 -5.64 19.81 -7.00
C LEU A 287 -6.06 21.15 -6.40
N GLN A 288 -7.01 21.17 -5.47
CA GLN A 288 -7.36 22.39 -4.73
C GLN A 288 -6.19 22.87 -3.86
N VAL A 289 -5.46 21.97 -3.20
CA VAL A 289 -4.26 22.34 -2.42
C VAL A 289 -3.16 22.91 -3.32
N LEU A 290 -2.98 22.38 -4.53
CA LEU A 290 -2.06 22.92 -5.53
C LEU A 290 -2.55 24.25 -6.12
N SER A 291 -3.87 24.45 -6.19
CA SER A 291 -4.45 25.71 -6.66
C SER A 291 -4.22 26.82 -5.63
N GLY A 292 -4.20 28.08 -6.06
CA GLY A 292 -4.21 29.22 -5.14
C GLY A 292 -5.59 29.50 -4.51
N GLY A 293 -6.64 28.78 -4.93
CA GLY A 293 -8.03 29.04 -4.54
C GLY A 293 -8.43 28.53 -3.15
N PRO A 294 -9.71 28.69 -2.74
CA PRO A 294 -10.22 28.12 -1.49
C PRO A 294 -10.25 26.59 -1.53
N ILE A 295 -10.21 25.96 -0.35
CA ILE A 295 -10.31 24.50 -0.18
C ILE A 295 -11.69 24.14 0.38
N SER A 296 -12.36 23.18 -0.25
CA SER A 296 -13.61 22.57 0.20
C SER A 296 -13.45 21.05 0.29
N LEU A 297 -13.96 20.45 1.37
CA LEU A 297 -13.96 19.01 1.63
C LEU A 297 -15.21 18.32 1.08
#